data_AF-A0A9D4WL98-F1
#
_entry.id   AF-A0A9D4WL98-F1
#
_cell.length_a   1.000
_cell.length_b   1.000
_cell.length_c   1.000
_cell.angle_alpha   90.00
_cell.angle_beta   90.00
_cell.angle_gamma   90.00
#
_symmetry.space_group_name_H-M   'P 1'
#
loop_
_entity.id
_entity.type
_entity.pdbx_description
1 polymer ?
#
loop_
_entity_poly.entity_id
_entity_poly.type
_entity_poly.pdbx_seq_one_letter_code
_entity_poly.pdbx_strand_id
1 'polypeptide(L)'
;SFPSLCSICANSNTTMFRFLVVVAVIIMLVSFADAHRMVKADEYTLESVRESLIRQEDTIIFSLIERARFPLNSPTYERNYSSIPNFSGSLFDFILHQTEDIQAKTGRYMNPEENPYEEKLSPSIVSHYNFSQFLYPAAASININKKIRKVYFNNILPLFIAFGNDGNYAQTAANDLSILQAISKRIYYGKFVAETKFRKSQ
;
A
#
# COMPACT_ATOMS: atom_id res chain seq x y z
N SER A 1 -21.65 16.74 52.26
CA SER A 1 -22.08 16.18 50.96
C SER A 1 -20.86 16.07 50.06
N PHE A 2 -20.73 14.96 49.33
CA PHE A 2 -19.65 14.58 48.39
C PHE A 2 -18.37 13.97 49.01
N PRO A 3 -18.34 12.63 49.09
CA PRO A 3 -17.29 11.90 48.37
C PRO A 3 -17.84 10.59 47.75
N SER A 4 -18.21 10.61 46.47
CA SER A 4 -18.55 9.38 45.73
C SER A 4 -18.24 9.43 44.22
N LEU A 5 -17.77 10.55 43.69
CA LEU A 5 -17.51 10.71 42.25
C LEU A 5 -16.08 10.35 41.81
N CYS A 6 -15.10 10.26 42.72
CA CYS A 6 -13.69 10.06 42.33
C CYS A 6 -13.31 8.58 42.09
N SER A 7 -13.95 7.61 42.76
CA SER A 7 -13.65 6.18 42.58
C SER A 7 -14.23 5.57 41.29
N ILE A 8 -15.24 6.19 40.68
CA ILE A 8 -15.88 5.66 39.47
C ILE A 8 -15.04 6.01 38.22
N CYS A 9 -14.43 7.20 38.17
CA CYS A 9 -13.56 7.61 37.06
C CYS A 9 -12.24 6.81 37.01
N ALA A 10 -11.67 6.45 38.17
CA ALA A 10 -10.45 5.64 38.23
C ALA A 10 -10.66 4.18 37.75
N ASN A 11 -11.87 3.63 37.96
CA ASN A 11 -12.23 2.28 37.53
C ASN A 11 -12.65 2.22 36.04
N SER A 12 -13.15 3.33 35.49
CA SER A 12 -13.53 3.42 34.07
C SER A 12 -12.30 3.43 33.14
N ASN A 13 -11.20 4.06 33.56
CA ASN A 13 -9.98 4.11 32.74
C ASN A 13 -9.23 2.76 32.73
N THR A 14 -9.22 2.04 33.85
CA THR A 14 -8.62 0.69 33.92
C THR A 14 -9.44 -0.35 33.17
N THR A 15 -10.77 -0.24 33.16
CA THR A 15 -11.65 -1.12 32.37
C THR A 15 -11.54 -0.84 30.86
N MET A 16 -11.51 0.42 30.44
CA MET A 16 -11.30 0.78 29.03
C MET A 16 -9.91 0.36 28.53
N PHE A 17 -8.86 0.56 29.34
CA PHE A 17 -7.51 0.12 29.00
C PHE A 17 -7.40 -1.40 28.89
N ARG A 18 -8.03 -2.14 29.81
CA ARG A 18 -8.13 -3.61 29.73
C ARG A 18 -8.88 -4.08 28.49
N PHE A 19 -9.96 -3.39 28.11
CA PHE A 19 -10.70 -3.70 26.89
C PHE A 19 -9.85 -3.47 25.63
N LEU A 20 -9.13 -2.35 25.54
CA LEU A 20 -8.23 -2.06 24.42
C LEU A 20 -7.09 -3.08 24.30
N VAL A 21 -6.50 -3.50 25.42
CA VAL A 21 -5.45 -4.54 25.44
C VAL A 21 -6.01 -5.88 24.99
N VAL A 22 -7.20 -6.27 25.44
CA VAL A 22 -7.85 -7.52 25.01
C VAL A 22 -8.17 -7.48 23.51
N VAL A 23 -8.69 -6.37 23.00
CA VAL A 23 -8.94 -6.20 21.57
C VAL A 23 -7.64 -6.28 20.77
N ALA A 24 -6.57 -5.62 21.22
CA ALA A 24 -5.26 -5.67 20.56
C ALA A 24 -4.65 -7.09 20.57
N VAL A 25 -4.80 -7.83 21.67
CA VAL A 25 -4.35 -9.23 21.79
C VAL A 25 -5.17 -10.14 20.89
N ILE A 26 -6.49 -9.95 20.81
CA ILE A 26 -7.36 -10.71 19.89
C ILE A 26 -6.95 -10.42 18.44
N ILE A 27 -6.75 -9.15 18.07
CA ILE A 27 -6.27 -8.76 16.73
C ILE A 27 -4.92 -9.41 16.43
N MET A 28 -3.98 -9.39 17.38
CA MET A 28 -2.68 -10.06 17.21
C MET A 28 -2.82 -11.57 17.03
N LEU A 29 -3.65 -12.23 17.84
CA LEU A 29 -3.86 -13.69 17.80
C LEU A 29 -4.56 -14.12 16.50
N VAL A 30 -5.56 -13.37 16.04
CA VAL A 30 -6.23 -13.60 14.75
C VAL A 30 -5.22 -13.42 13.61
N SER A 31 -4.42 -12.34 13.64
CA SER A 31 -3.38 -12.09 12.63
C SER A 31 -2.31 -13.19 12.60
N PHE A 32 -1.92 -13.72 13.76
CA PHE A 32 -0.95 -14.82 13.87
C PHE A 32 -1.51 -16.14 13.33
N ALA A 33 -2.79 -16.44 13.58
CA ALA A 33 -3.46 -17.62 13.08
C ALA A 33 -3.60 -17.60 11.54
N ASP A 34 -3.93 -16.44 10.97
CA ASP A 34 -3.98 -16.25 9.52
C ASP A 34 -2.60 -16.42 8.87
N ALA A 35 -1.55 -15.87 9.49
CA ALA A 35 -0.18 -16.02 8.98
C ALA A 35 0.28 -17.48 8.89
N HIS A 36 -0.11 -18.34 9.85
CA HIS A 36 0.27 -19.75 9.85
C HIS A 36 -0.55 -20.60 8.86
N ARG A 37 -1.74 -20.16 8.47
CA ARG A 37 -2.60 -20.86 7.50
C ARG A 37 -2.15 -20.65 6.05
N MET A 38 -1.45 -19.54 5.77
CA MET A 38 -0.96 -19.20 4.43
C MET A 38 0.19 -20.08 3.90
N VAL A 39 0.79 -20.94 4.75
CA VAL A 39 2.00 -21.70 4.37
C VAL A 39 1.71 -22.99 3.59
N LYS A 40 0.44 -23.42 3.42
CA LYS A 40 0.19 -24.81 2.93
C LYS A 40 -1.00 -25.08 1.99
N ALA A 41 -1.75 -24.08 1.54
CA ALA A 41 -2.80 -24.28 0.54
C ALA A 41 -2.39 -23.62 -0.78
N ASP A 42 -2.86 -24.13 -1.93
CA ASP A 42 -2.66 -23.53 -3.26
C ASP A 42 -2.73 -22.00 -3.16
N GLU A 43 -1.59 -21.34 -3.41
CA GLU A 43 -1.34 -19.92 -3.07
C GLU A 43 -2.44 -19.00 -3.63
N TYR A 44 -3.08 -19.41 -4.74
CA TYR A 44 -4.11 -18.64 -5.44
C TYR A 44 -5.31 -19.51 -5.85
N THR A 45 -6.33 -19.58 -4.99
CA THR A 45 -7.67 -20.11 -5.30
C THR A 45 -8.64 -18.98 -5.64
N LEU A 46 -9.82 -19.30 -6.20
CA LEU A 46 -10.84 -18.26 -6.43
C LEU A 46 -11.27 -17.55 -5.13
N GLU A 47 -11.27 -18.30 -4.02
CA GLU A 47 -11.59 -17.77 -2.70
C GLU A 47 -10.51 -16.80 -2.24
N SER A 48 -9.24 -17.25 -2.19
CA SER A 48 -8.14 -16.41 -1.71
C SER A 48 -7.89 -15.20 -2.61
N VAL A 49 -8.08 -15.34 -3.93
CA VAL A 49 -8.01 -14.20 -4.86
C VAL A 49 -9.11 -13.19 -4.55
N ARG A 50 -10.34 -13.63 -4.29
CA ARG A 50 -11.44 -12.71 -3.95
C ARG A 50 -11.20 -11.99 -2.63
N GLU A 51 -10.77 -12.72 -1.60
CA GLU A 51 -10.40 -12.13 -0.30
C GLU A 51 -9.27 -11.11 -0.43
N SER A 52 -8.24 -11.41 -1.23
CA SER A 52 -7.15 -10.48 -1.52
C SER A 52 -7.64 -9.22 -2.25
N LEU A 53 -8.56 -9.36 -3.21
CA LEU A 53 -9.15 -8.21 -3.91
C LEU A 53 -9.95 -7.30 -2.98
N ILE A 54 -10.70 -7.86 -2.02
CA ILE A 54 -11.43 -7.09 -1.01
C ILE A 54 -10.44 -6.32 -0.14
N ARG A 55 -9.40 -6.97 0.38
CA ARG A 55 -8.36 -6.31 1.19
C ARG A 55 -7.65 -5.18 0.44
N GLN A 56 -7.36 -5.39 -0.84
CA GLN A 56 -6.72 -4.37 -1.67
C GLN A 56 -7.65 -3.18 -1.95
N GLU A 57 -8.95 -3.42 -2.08
CA GLU A 57 -9.97 -2.36 -2.18
C GLU A 57 -10.01 -1.52 -0.91
N ASP A 58 -10.08 -2.15 0.28
CA ASP A 58 -10.02 -1.45 1.57
C ASP A 58 -8.75 -0.62 1.70
N THR A 59 -7.60 -1.19 1.31
CA THR A 59 -6.30 -0.50 1.34
C THR A 59 -6.31 0.76 0.49
N ILE A 60 -6.91 0.71 -0.71
CA ILE A 60 -7.03 1.88 -1.60
C ILE A 60 -7.95 2.91 -0.96
N ILE A 61 -9.12 2.51 -0.44
CA ILE A 61 -10.08 3.41 0.19
C ILE A 61 -9.43 4.16 1.36
N PHE A 62 -8.77 3.46 2.28
CA PHE A 62 -8.09 4.09 3.40
C PHE A 62 -6.95 5.01 2.96
N SER A 63 -6.16 4.61 1.96
CA SER A 63 -5.08 5.46 1.45
C SER A 63 -5.61 6.75 0.82
N LEU A 64 -6.74 6.69 0.11
CA LEU A 64 -7.41 7.88 -0.45
C LEU A 64 -7.94 8.80 0.65
N ILE A 65 -8.54 8.23 1.71
CA ILE A 65 -9.00 8.99 2.88
C ILE A 65 -7.82 9.71 3.55
N GLU A 66 -6.69 9.02 3.76
CA GLU A 66 -5.50 9.62 4.35
C GLU A 66 -4.91 10.74 3.47
N ARG A 67 -4.88 10.54 2.14
CA ARG A 67 -4.43 11.59 1.22
C ARG A 67 -5.35 12.81 1.21
N ALA A 68 -6.66 12.62 1.41
CA ALA A 68 -7.65 13.70 1.47
C ALA A 68 -7.46 14.65 2.66
N ARG A 69 -6.67 14.26 3.66
CA ARG A 69 -6.32 15.12 4.82
C ARG A 69 -5.40 16.28 4.44
N PHE A 70 -4.73 16.19 3.30
CA PHE A 70 -3.81 17.21 2.79
C PHE A 70 -4.42 17.90 1.56
N PRO A 71 -4.23 19.22 1.39
CA PRO A 71 -4.65 19.89 0.16
C PRO A 71 -3.77 19.46 -1.02
N LEU A 72 -3.98 20.09 -2.19
CA LEU A 72 -3.24 19.75 -3.41
C LEU A 72 -1.72 19.79 -3.21
N ASN A 73 -1.20 20.78 -2.47
CA ASN A 73 0.22 20.89 -2.20
C ASN A 73 1.05 20.87 -3.49
N SER A 74 0.69 21.71 -4.47
CA SER A 74 1.31 21.80 -5.80
C SER A 74 2.84 21.76 -5.81
N PRO A 75 3.56 22.42 -4.86
CA PRO A 75 5.02 22.35 -4.81
C PRO A 75 5.61 20.92 -4.73
N THR A 76 4.83 19.95 -4.24
CA THR A 76 5.19 18.51 -4.19
C THR A 76 5.49 17.94 -5.59
N TYR A 77 4.82 18.46 -6.63
CA TYR A 77 4.88 17.95 -8.00
C TYR A 77 5.65 18.88 -8.95
N GLU A 78 6.14 20.02 -8.45
CA GLU A 78 6.85 21.02 -9.24
C GLU A 78 8.37 20.79 -9.16
N ARG A 79 9.02 20.68 -10.32
CA ARG A 79 10.48 20.50 -10.42
C ARG A 79 11.27 21.67 -9.79
N ASN A 80 10.73 22.88 -9.90
CA ASN A 80 11.42 24.11 -9.48
C ASN A 80 11.46 24.27 -7.95
N TYR A 81 10.50 23.67 -7.24
CA TYR A 81 10.39 23.83 -5.79
C TYR A 81 11.46 23.04 -5.04
N SER A 82 11.71 21.80 -5.42
CA SER A 82 12.46 20.87 -4.60
C SER A 82 13.98 21.02 -4.70
N SER A 83 14.51 21.64 -5.76
CA SER A 83 15.95 21.89 -6.01
C SER A 83 16.88 20.85 -5.37
N ILE A 84 16.58 19.56 -5.62
CA ILE A 84 17.23 18.45 -4.93
C ILE A 84 18.61 18.23 -5.58
N PRO A 85 19.71 18.26 -4.81
CA PRO A 85 21.04 18.04 -5.36
C PRO A 85 21.12 16.70 -6.11
N ASN A 86 21.67 16.73 -7.32
CA ASN A 86 21.89 15.56 -8.16
C ASN A 86 20.62 14.77 -8.56
N PHE A 87 19.43 15.38 -8.49
CA PHE A 87 18.18 14.73 -8.91
C PHE A 87 17.36 15.65 -9.83
N SER A 88 16.89 15.09 -10.94
CA SER A 88 16.04 15.80 -11.91
C SER A 88 14.59 15.35 -11.78
N GLY A 89 13.78 16.12 -11.05
CA GLY A 89 12.37 15.79 -10.83
C GLY A 89 11.76 16.62 -9.73
N SER A 90 10.47 16.37 -9.47
CA SER A 90 9.75 16.93 -8.32
C SER A 90 10.14 16.23 -7.02
N LEU A 91 9.65 16.74 -5.88
CA LEU A 91 9.78 16.06 -4.59
C LEU A 91 9.12 14.67 -4.63
N PHE A 92 7.95 14.56 -5.27
CA PHE A 92 7.29 13.28 -5.45
C PHE A 92 8.14 12.29 -6.25
N ASP A 93 8.74 12.71 -7.36
CA ASP A 93 9.62 11.86 -8.18
C ASP A 93 10.80 11.33 -7.35
N PHE A 94 11.39 12.19 -6.52
CA PHE A 94 12.51 11.81 -5.66
C PHE A 94 12.08 10.76 -4.62
N ILE A 95 10.97 11.00 -3.92
CA ILE A 95 10.47 10.08 -2.90
C ILE A 95 10.09 8.74 -3.52
N LEU A 96 9.44 8.74 -4.68
CA LEU A 96 9.10 7.52 -5.42
C LEU A 96 10.38 6.74 -5.76
N HIS A 97 11.35 7.38 -6.42
CA HIS A 97 12.58 6.72 -6.85
C HIS A 97 13.36 6.13 -5.66
N GLN A 98 13.59 6.92 -4.61
CA GLN A 98 14.34 6.47 -3.44
C GLN A 98 13.63 5.34 -2.70
N THR A 99 12.31 5.45 -2.54
CA THR A 99 11.53 4.44 -1.83
C THR A 99 11.49 3.12 -2.60
N GLU A 100 11.27 3.17 -3.92
CA GLU A 100 11.30 1.96 -4.74
C GLU A 100 12.70 1.34 -4.78
N ASP A 101 13.77 2.13 -4.83
CA ASP A 101 15.14 1.59 -4.80
C ASP A 101 15.45 0.85 -3.49
N ILE A 102 15.03 1.41 -2.35
CA ILE A 102 15.14 0.74 -1.04
C ILE A 102 14.32 -0.55 -1.05
N GLN A 103 13.08 -0.51 -1.55
CA GLN A 103 12.21 -1.68 -1.60
C GLN A 103 12.74 -2.78 -2.54
N ALA A 104 13.39 -2.40 -3.64
CA ALA A 104 14.05 -3.33 -4.56
C ALA A 104 15.23 -4.04 -3.89
N LYS A 105 16.07 -3.29 -3.17
CA LYS A 105 17.18 -3.83 -2.37
C LYS A 105 16.68 -4.84 -1.34
N THR A 106 15.50 -4.62 -0.76
CA THR A 106 14.87 -5.54 0.21
C THR A 106 14.01 -6.63 -0.44
N GLY A 107 14.07 -6.82 -1.76
CA GLY A 107 13.41 -7.92 -2.45
C GLY A 107 11.91 -7.76 -2.71
N ARG A 108 11.32 -6.56 -2.53
CA ARG A 108 9.87 -6.34 -2.73
C ARG A 108 9.41 -6.79 -4.12
N TYR A 109 10.16 -6.41 -5.15
CA TYR A 109 9.81 -6.70 -6.54
C TYR A 109 10.23 -8.10 -7.03
N MET A 110 10.71 -8.97 -6.12
CA MET A 110 10.78 -10.41 -6.38
C MET A 110 9.40 -11.06 -6.24
N ASN A 111 8.50 -10.45 -5.46
CA ASN A 111 7.12 -10.92 -5.31
C ASN A 111 6.35 -10.67 -6.62
N PRO A 112 5.72 -11.71 -7.22
CA PRO A 112 4.97 -11.56 -8.48
C PRO A 112 3.76 -10.64 -8.40
N GLU A 113 3.28 -10.31 -7.20
CA GLU A 113 2.19 -9.34 -6.98
C GLU A 113 2.65 -7.87 -7.07
N GLU A 114 3.94 -7.60 -6.94
CA GLU A 114 4.49 -6.23 -6.84
C GLU A 114 5.10 -5.80 -8.17
N ASN A 115 4.80 -4.56 -8.61
CA ASN A 115 5.24 -4.05 -9.91
C ASN A 115 5.80 -2.61 -9.73
N PRO A 116 7.10 -2.37 -9.99
CA PRO A 116 7.73 -1.07 -9.77
C PRO A 116 7.30 -0.03 -10.81
N TYR A 117 7.24 1.24 -10.39
CA TYR A 117 7.06 2.39 -11.29
C TYR A 117 8.36 2.76 -12.01
N GLU A 118 9.50 2.59 -11.36
CA GLU A 118 10.82 2.80 -11.92
C GLU A 118 11.27 1.60 -12.77
N GLU A 119 11.85 1.90 -13.93
CA GLU A 119 12.38 0.87 -14.84
C GLU A 119 13.75 0.36 -14.42
N LYS A 120 14.53 1.20 -13.72
CA LYS A 120 15.91 0.91 -13.33
C LYS A 120 16.03 1.03 -11.81
N LEU A 121 16.10 -0.12 -11.16
CA LEU A 121 16.23 -0.25 -9.71
C LEU A 121 17.49 -1.03 -9.36
N SER A 122 18.02 -0.80 -8.17
CA SER A 122 19.15 -1.58 -7.66
C SER A 122 18.78 -3.06 -7.51
N PRO A 123 19.74 -3.98 -7.69
CA PRO A 123 19.52 -5.40 -7.43
C PRO A 123 19.24 -5.64 -5.94
N SER A 124 18.48 -6.69 -5.64
CA SER A 124 18.23 -7.12 -4.27
C SER A 124 19.53 -7.53 -3.57
N ILE A 125 19.68 -7.09 -2.32
CA ILE A 125 20.80 -7.48 -1.44
C ILE A 125 20.41 -8.60 -0.46
N VAL A 126 19.11 -8.89 -0.33
CA VAL A 126 18.59 -9.97 0.50
C VAL A 126 18.51 -11.28 -0.28
N SER A 127 18.51 -12.40 0.45
CA SER A 127 18.37 -13.73 -0.13
C SER A 127 17.06 -13.86 -0.93
N HIS A 128 17.13 -14.59 -2.03
CA HIS A 128 15.98 -14.81 -2.90
C HIS A 128 14.99 -15.77 -2.24
N TYR A 129 13.75 -15.32 -2.08
CA TYR A 129 12.63 -16.21 -1.78
C TYR A 129 12.08 -16.78 -3.09
N ASN A 130 11.98 -18.10 -3.18
CA ASN A 130 11.48 -18.80 -4.35
C ASN A 130 9.94 -18.80 -4.34
N PHE A 131 9.32 -17.75 -4.89
CA PHE A 131 7.87 -17.73 -5.11
C PHE A 131 7.44 -18.85 -6.06
N SER A 132 6.29 -19.48 -5.78
CA SER A 132 5.75 -20.49 -6.66
C SER A 132 5.39 -19.86 -8.01
N GLN A 133 5.73 -20.52 -9.11
CA GLN A 133 5.37 -20.02 -10.43
C GLN A 133 3.89 -20.29 -10.71
N PHE A 134 3.04 -19.35 -10.28
CA PHE A 134 1.61 -19.41 -10.55
C PHE A 134 1.22 -18.78 -11.90
N LEU A 135 1.77 -17.59 -12.20
CA LEU A 135 1.47 -16.87 -13.43
C LEU A 135 2.24 -17.43 -14.63
N TYR A 136 1.60 -17.42 -15.80
CA TYR A 136 2.27 -17.71 -17.07
C TYR A 136 3.45 -16.73 -17.32
N PRO A 137 4.63 -17.18 -17.82
CA PRO A 137 5.83 -16.34 -17.94
C PRO A 137 5.62 -14.99 -18.66
N ALA A 138 4.77 -14.94 -19.68
CA ALA A 138 4.49 -13.70 -20.41
C ALA A 138 3.81 -12.62 -19.54
N ALA A 139 3.21 -12.99 -18.41
CA ALA A 139 2.63 -12.02 -17.48
C ALA A 139 3.70 -11.15 -16.80
N ALA A 140 4.96 -11.61 -16.73
CA ALA A 140 6.06 -10.88 -16.11
C ALA A 140 6.52 -9.66 -16.92
N SER A 141 6.28 -9.63 -18.24
CA SER A 141 6.70 -8.51 -19.11
C SER A 141 5.70 -7.36 -19.17
N ILE A 142 4.51 -7.52 -18.60
CA ILE A 142 3.45 -6.51 -18.65
C ILE A 142 3.67 -5.49 -17.53
N ASN A 143 4.10 -4.27 -17.90
CA ASN A 143 4.12 -3.11 -17.01
C ASN A 143 3.42 -1.87 -17.64
N ILE A 144 2.29 -1.46 -17.07
CA ILE A 144 1.46 -0.30 -17.41
C ILE A 144 1.49 0.82 -16.36
N ASN A 145 2.45 0.82 -15.42
CA ASN A 145 2.50 1.76 -14.30
C ASN A 145 2.56 3.23 -14.73
N LYS A 146 3.21 3.53 -15.87
CA LYS A 146 3.20 4.88 -16.45
C LYS A 146 1.78 5.39 -16.73
N LYS A 147 0.88 4.51 -17.20
CA LYS A 147 -0.53 4.83 -17.45
C LYS A 147 -1.30 5.01 -16.14
N ILE A 148 -1.07 4.13 -15.16
CA ILE A 148 -1.70 4.21 -13.83
C ILE A 148 -1.35 5.54 -13.17
N ARG A 149 -0.06 5.90 -13.15
CA ARG A 149 0.43 7.18 -12.62
C ARG A 149 -0.26 8.37 -13.27
N LYS A 150 -0.38 8.37 -14.60
CA LYS A 150 -1.05 9.44 -15.35
C LYS A 150 -2.52 9.56 -14.97
N VAL A 151 -3.25 8.45 -14.89
CA VAL A 151 -4.67 8.43 -14.50
C VAL A 151 -4.84 8.91 -13.06
N TYR A 152 -3.98 8.49 -12.14
CA TYR A 152 -4.03 8.93 -10.76
C TYR A 152 -3.95 10.46 -10.65
N PHE A 153 -2.88 11.07 -11.17
CA PHE A 153 -2.68 12.51 -11.03
C PHE A 153 -3.66 13.36 -11.85
N ASN A 154 -4.03 12.92 -13.06
CA ASN A 154 -4.83 13.74 -13.96
C ASN A 154 -6.35 13.54 -13.80
N ASN A 155 -6.77 12.38 -13.29
CA ASN A 155 -8.18 12.00 -13.28
C ASN A 155 -8.71 11.67 -11.88
N ILE A 156 -7.90 11.05 -11.01
CA ILE A 156 -8.39 10.60 -9.68
C ILE A 156 -8.14 11.67 -8.63
N LEU A 157 -6.90 12.14 -8.48
CA LEU A 157 -6.48 13.11 -7.47
C LEU A 157 -7.36 14.38 -7.46
N PRO A 158 -7.71 15.00 -8.60
CA PRO A 158 -8.52 16.22 -8.61
C PRO A 158 -9.97 16.03 -8.14
N LEU A 159 -10.47 14.78 -8.05
CA LEU A 159 -11.87 14.52 -7.70
C LEU A 159 -12.16 14.66 -6.20
N PHE A 160 -11.15 14.54 -5.35
CA PHE A 160 -11.34 14.47 -3.89
C PHE A 160 -10.40 15.36 -3.09
N ILE A 161 -9.50 16.09 -3.75
CA ILE A 161 -8.53 16.98 -3.09
C ILE A 161 -8.97 18.44 -3.14
N ALA A 162 -8.87 19.11 -1.99
CA ALA A 162 -9.07 20.55 -1.89
C ALA A 162 -7.87 21.32 -2.47
N PHE A 163 -8.15 22.44 -3.14
CA PHE A 163 -7.11 23.39 -3.51
C PHE A 163 -6.50 24.03 -2.25
N GLY A 164 -5.19 24.13 -2.21
CA GLY A 164 -4.49 24.76 -1.10
C GLY A 164 -3.06 24.28 -0.94
N ASN A 165 -2.40 24.84 0.07
CA ASN A 165 -1.05 24.49 0.45
C ASN A 165 -0.92 24.59 1.98
N ASP A 166 -0.59 23.49 2.63
CA ASP A 166 -0.39 23.41 4.08
C ASP A 166 1.08 23.13 4.47
N GLY A 167 1.99 23.05 3.49
CA GLY A 167 3.41 22.78 3.70
C GLY A 167 3.78 21.31 3.92
N ASN A 168 2.82 20.39 4.01
CA ASN A 168 3.06 18.97 4.31
C ASN A 168 3.48 18.17 3.06
N TYR A 169 4.45 18.65 2.29
CA TYR A 169 4.81 18.08 0.97
C TYR A 169 5.34 16.64 1.05
N ALA A 170 6.18 16.34 2.05
CA ALA A 170 6.73 15.00 2.22
C ALA A 170 5.64 13.97 2.57
N GLN A 171 4.71 14.34 3.45
CA GLN A 171 3.56 13.48 3.79
C GLN A 171 2.62 13.31 2.61
N THR A 172 2.40 14.38 1.84
CA THR A 172 1.61 14.36 0.60
C THR A 172 2.20 13.35 -0.39
N ALA A 173 3.49 13.47 -0.69
CA ALA A 173 4.19 12.56 -1.60
C ALA A 173 4.21 11.11 -1.11
N ALA A 174 4.39 10.88 0.18
CA ALA A 174 4.35 9.53 0.76
C ALA A 174 2.97 8.89 0.61
N ASN A 175 1.89 9.64 0.87
CA ASN A 175 0.51 9.16 0.68
C ASN A 175 0.22 8.87 -0.80
N ASP A 176 0.64 9.76 -1.71
CA ASP A 176 0.50 9.54 -3.15
C ASP A 176 1.22 8.26 -3.60
N LEU A 177 2.44 8.02 -3.09
CA LEU A 177 3.18 6.80 -3.37
C LEU A 177 2.45 5.55 -2.85
N SER A 178 1.95 5.59 -1.62
CA SER A 178 1.16 4.48 -1.05
C SER A 178 -0.07 4.16 -1.88
N ILE A 179 -0.81 5.18 -2.33
CA ILE A 179 -1.97 5.00 -3.22
C ILE A 179 -1.54 4.38 -4.55
N LEU A 180 -0.50 4.92 -5.17
CA LEU A 180 0.00 4.42 -6.46
C LEU A 180 0.44 2.95 -6.37
N GLN A 181 1.11 2.56 -5.30
CA GLN A 181 1.50 1.16 -5.08
C GLN A 181 0.28 0.26 -4.84
N ALA A 182 -0.72 0.72 -4.06
CA ALA A 182 -1.96 -0.01 -3.82
C ALA A 182 -2.78 -0.19 -5.11
N ILE A 183 -2.94 0.87 -5.92
CA ILE A 183 -3.64 0.83 -7.22
C ILE A 183 -2.90 -0.08 -8.19
N SER A 184 -1.56 0.03 -8.27
CA SER A 184 -0.72 -0.85 -9.10
C SER A 184 -1.00 -2.31 -8.77
N LYS A 185 -0.86 -2.69 -7.50
CA LYS A 185 -1.12 -4.06 -7.02
C LYS A 185 -2.52 -4.53 -7.39
N ARG A 186 -3.56 -3.71 -7.14
CA ARG A 186 -4.96 -4.03 -7.45
C ARG A 186 -5.26 -4.24 -8.92
N ILE A 187 -4.62 -3.47 -9.79
CA ILE A 187 -4.78 -3.60 -11.24
C ILE A 187 -4.05 -4.84 -11.73
N TYR A 188 -2.79 -5.06 -11.31
CA TYR A 188 -2.05 -6.26 -11.71
C TYR A 188 -2.58 -7.54 -11.11
N TYR A 189 -3.34 -7.47 -10.01
CA TYR A 189 -4.04 -8.63 -9.47
C TYR A 189 -5.00 -9.28 -10.48
N GLY A 190 -5.41 -8.53 -11.51
CA GLY A 190 -6.13 -9.08 -12.66
C GLY A 190 -5.39 -10.25 -13.36
N LYS A 191 -4.05 -10.30 -13.30
CA LYS A 191 -3.24 -11.44 -13.79
C LYS A 191 -3.61 -12.73 -13.04
N PHE A 192 -3.67 -12.67 -11.71
CA PHE A 192 -4.05 -13.80 -10.86
C PHE A 192 -5.52 -14.18 -11.07
N VAL A 193 -6.42 -13.20 -11.17
CA VAL A 193 -7.84 -13.45 -11.49
C VAL A 193 -8.00 -14.21 -12.81
N ALA A 194 -7.28 -13.80 -13.86
CA ALA A 194 -7.34 -14.45 -15.17
C ALA A 194 -6.79 -15.87 -15.11
N GLU A 195 -5.61 -16.06 -14.50
CA GLU A 195 -4.95 -17.36 -14.37
C GLU A 195 -5.80 -18.35 -13.55
N THR A 196 -6.33 -17.93 -12.39
CA THR A 196 -7.19 -18.77 -11.55
C THR A 196 -8.47 -19.19 -12.27
N LYS A 197 -9.07 -18.29 -13.07
CA LYS A 197 -10.24 -18.63 -13.90
C LYS A 197 -9.90 -19.63 -14.99
N PHE A 198 -8.78 -19.42 -15.68
CA PHE A 198 -8.32 -20.31 -16.75
C PHE A 198 -8.07 -21.73 -16.24
N ARG A 199 -7.34 -21.87 -15.11
CA ARG A 199 -7.05 -23.17 -14.50
C ARG A 199 -8.29 -23.90 -13.98
N LYS A 200 -9.30 -23.18 -13.49
CA LYS A 200 -10.57 -23.80 -13.06
C LYS A 200 -11.41 -24.33 -14.23
N SER A 201 -11.26 -23.75 -15.42
CA SER A 201 -11.99 -24.15 -16.62
C SER A 201 -11.31 -25.27 -17.42
N GLN A 202 -10.11 -25.71 -17.01
CA GLN A 202 -9.45 -26.92 -17.51
C GLN A 202 -9.90 -28.15 -16.73
#